data_AF-I2Q694-F1
#
_entry.id   AF-I2Q694-F1
#
_cell.length_a   1.000
_cell.length_b   1.000
_cell.length_c   1.000
_cell.angle_alpha   90.00
_cell.angle_beta   90.00
_cell.angle_gamma   90.00
#
_symmetry.space_group_name_H-M   'P 1'
#
loop_
_entity.id
_entity.type
_entity.pdbx_description
1 polymer ?
#
loop_
_entity_poly.entity_id
_entity_poly.type
_entity_poly.pdbx_seq_one_letter_code
_entity_poly.pdbx_strand_id
1 'polypeptide(L)'
;MQEATLRRQHRKLGLVLAVFLALQAATGLWLSLEDLVEAPPPATQAAAPEEDSVLAILHTGGGKAGNLYRLALGAAVLAQVGLGGLISLKIRARAKRS
;
A
#
# COMPACT_ATOMS: atom_id res chain seq x y z
N MET A 1 23.35 -4.14 -17.28
CA MET A 1 23.31 -3.53 -15.92
C MET A 1 24.10 -4.38 -14.93
N GLN A 2 24.97 -3.76 -14.13
CA GLN A 2 25.73 -4.45 -13.10
C GLN A 2 24.80 -4.97 -11.99
N GLU A 3 25.04 -6.17 -11.46
CA GLU A 3 24.21 -6.78 -10.41
C GLU A 3 24.18 -5.96 -9.11
N ALA A 4 25.28 -5.25 -8.82
CA ALA A 4 25.38 -4.32 -7.71
C ALA A 4 24.32 -3.21 -7.81
N THR A 5 24.11 -2.64 -9.01
CA THR A 5 23.10 -1.61 -9.25
C THR A 5 21.69 -2.14 -9.04
N LEU A 6 21.40 -3.35 -9.52
CA LEU A 6 20.09 -3.98 -9.42
C LEU A 6 19.71 -4.28 -7.96
N ARG A 7 20.67 -4.76 -7.16
CA ARG A 7 20.50 -4.95 -5.71
C ARG A 7 20.32 -3.62 -4.97
N ARG A 8 21.04 -2.57 -5.35
CA ARG A 8 20.93 -1.23 -4.73
C ARG A 8 19.57 -0.61 -5.02
N GLN A 9 19.08 -0.71 -6.25
CA GLN A 9 17.75 -0.24 -6.65
C GLN A 9 16.64 -0.99 -5.92
N HIS A 10 16.72 -2.32 -5.86
CA HIS A 10 15.76 -3.15 -5.12
C HIS A 10 15.69 -2.79 -3.62
N ARG A 11 16.84 -2.56 -2.97
CA ARG A 11 16.87 -2.15 -1.55
C ARG A 11 16.28 -0.76 -1.32
N LYS A 12 16.63 0.22 -2.17
CA LYS A 12 16.08 1.58 -2.06
C LYS A 12 14.57 1.60 -2.29
N LEU A 13 14.11 0.95 -3.36
CA LEU A 13 12.69 0.85 -3.68
C LEU A 13 11.94 0.11 -2.55
N GLY A 14 12.52 -0.97 -2.03
CA GLY A 14 11.95 -1.73 -0.93
C GLY A 14 11.80 -0.95 0.37
N LEU A 15 12.81 -0.16 0.74
CA LEU A 15 12.74 0.68 1.93
C LEU A 15 11.63 1.72 1.80
N VAL A 16 11.55 2.41 0.66
CA VAL A 16 10.50 3.39 0.39
C VAL A 16 9.12 2.73 0.47
N LEU A 17 8.93 1.61 -0.23
CA LEU A 17 7.67 0.87 -0.21
C LEU A 17 7.29 0.37 1.18
N ALA A 18 8.25 -0.13 1.96
CA ALA A 18 7.99 -0.61 3.32
C ALA A 18 7.44 0.51 4.21
N VAL A 19 8.00 1.72 4.13
CA VAL A 19 7.51 2.88 4.89
C VAL A 19 6.09 3.24 4.48
N PHE A 20 5.82 3.33 3.17
CA PHE A 20 4.48 3.65 2.67
C PHE A 20 3.43 2.60 3.05
N LEU A 21 3.76 1.32 2.90
CA LEU A 21 2.86 0.22 3.27
C LEU A 21 2.64 0.16 4.79
N ALA A 22 3.66 0.45 5.60
CA ALA A 22 3.52 0.51 7.05
C ALA A 22 2.58 1.64 7.47
N LEU A 23 2.72 2.84 6.89
CA LEU A 23 1.81 3.96 7.15
C LEU A 23 0.38 3.61 6.73
N GLN A 24 0.19 3.04 5.53
CA GLN A 24 -1.12 2.66 5.02
C GLN A 24 -1.79 1.59 5.89
N ALA A 25 -1.02 0.61 6.37
CA ALA A 25 -1.50 -0.41 7.29
C ALA A 25 -1.86 0.18 8.65
N ALA A 26 -1.04 1.08 9.19
CA ALA A 26 -1.31 1.75 10.47
C ALA A 26 -2.58 2.60 10.41
N THR A 27 -2.76 3.39 9.34
CA THR A 27 -3.98 4.19 9.16
C THR A 27 -5.21 3.31 8.93
N GLY A 28 -5.08 2.23 8.15
CA GLY A 28 -6.19 1.30 7.94
C GLY A 28 -6.61 0.60 9.22
N LEU A 29 -5.63 0.18 10.04
CA LEU A 29 -5.89 -0.44 11.33
C LEU A 29 -6.56 0.52 12.31
N TRP A 30 -6.10 1.78 12.38
CA TRP A 30 -6.70 2.81 13.23
C TRP A 30 -8.19 3.01 12.90
N LEU A 31 -8.52 3.18 11.63
CA LEU A 31 -9.90 3.37 11.18
C LEU A 31 -10.77 2.13 11.45
N SER A 32 -10.24 0.92 11.20
CA SER A 32 -10.97 -0.32 11.51
C SER A 32 -11.24 -0.50 13.00
N LEU A 33 -10.41 0.08 13.88
CA LEU A 33 -10.66 0.07 15.32
C LEU A 33 -11.74 1.09 15.73
N GLU A 34 -11.77 2.26 15.12
CA GLU A 34 -12.84 3.25 15.34
C GLU A 34 -14.21 2.65 14.94
N ASP A 35 -14.32 2.10 13.72
CA ASP A 35 -15.54 1.44 13.23
C ASP A 35 -16.00 0.27 14.13
N LEU A 36 -15.06 -0.44 14.75
CA LEU A 36 -15.38 -1.58 15.63
C LEU A 36 -15.92 -1.14 16.99
N VAL A 37 -15.52 0.05 17.47
CA VAL A 37 -15.89 0.59 18.78
C VAL A 37 -17.15 1.45 18.69
N GLU A 38 -17.46 2.01 17.52
CA GLU A 38 -18.65 2.84 17.31
C GLU A 38 -19.93 1.99 17.36
N ALA A 39 -20.78 2.25 18.35
CA ALA A 39 -22.05 1.55 18.51
C ALA A 39 -23.04 1.99 17.42
N PRO A 40 -23.87 1.07 16.89
CA PRO A 40 -24.84 1.43 15.86
C PRO A 40 -25.78 2.53 16.37
N PRO A 41 -26.09 3.55 15.55
CA PRO A 41 -26.93 4.65 15.97
C PRO A 41 -28.33 4.15 16.36
N PRO A 42 -28.98 4.78 17.35
CA PRO A 42 -30.31 4.39 17.79
C PRO A 42 -31.31 4.53 16.62
N ALA A 43 -32.14 3.50 16.44
CA ALA A 43 -33.06 3.29 15.30
C ALA A 43 -34.15 4.37 15.08
N THR A 44 -34.07 5.52 15.76
CA THR A 44 -35.11 6.57 15.77
C THR A 44 -34.63 7.93 15.28
N GLN A 45 -33.38 8.08 14.84
CA GLN A 45 -32.94 9.32 14.19
C GLN A 45 -33.19 9.21 12.69
N ALA A 46 -34.19 9.94 12.21
CA ALA A 46 -34.37 10.20 10.79
C ALA A 46 -33.07 10.79 10.24
N ALA A 47 -32.53 10.18 9.19
CA ALA A 47 -31.26 10.53 8.57
C ALA A 47 -31.18 12.06 8.38
N ALA A 48 -30.39 12.70 9.25
CA ALA A 48 -29.92 14.06 9.00
C ALA A 48 -29.16 14.02 7.65
N PRO A 49 -29.25 15.10 6.84
CA PRO A 49 -28.54 15.14 5.57
C PRO A 49 -27.07 14.82 5.85
N GLU A 50 -26.59 13.75 5.22
CA GLU A 50 -25.22 13.27 5.28
C GLU A 50 -24.30 14.47 5.21
N GLU A 51 -23.80 14.94 6.37
CA GLU A 51 -22.81 16.00 6.36
C GLU A 51 -21.63 15.40 5.60
N ASP A 52 -21.27 16.02 4.48
CA ASP A 52 -20.19 15.71 3.53
C ASP A 52 -18.85 15.58 4.27
N SER A 53 -18.76 14.56 5.12
CA SER A 53 -17.81 14.48 6.19
C SER A 53 -16.59 13.79 5.65
N VAL A 54 -15.45 14.32 6.02
CA VAL A 54 -14.08 13.80 5.89
C VAL A 54 -13.99 12.27 5.78
N LEU A 55 -14.86 11.53 6.47
CA LEU A 55 -15.09 10.09 6.33
C LEU A 55 -15.34 9.62 4.89
N ALA A 56 -16.26 10.21 4.12
CA ALA A 56 -16.53 9.83 2.73
C ALA A 56 -15.32 10.09 1.80
N ILE A 57 -14.54 11.15 2.08
CA ILE A 57 -13.31 11.48 1.35
C ILE A 57 -12.19 10.49 1.72
N LEU A 58 -12.07 10.09 2.99
CA LEU A 58 -11.16 9.04 3.43
C LEU A 58 -11.57 7.67 2.84
N HIS A 59 -12.86 7.35 2.83
CA HIS A 59 -13.40 6.06 2.41
C HIS A 59 -13.30 5.87 0.89
N THR A 60 -13.56 6.91 0.11
CA THR A 60 -13.31 6.90 -1.35
C THR A 60 -11.83 7.11 -1.71
N GLY A 61 -10.97 7.32 -0.71
CA GLY A 61 -9.52 7.42 -0.88
C GLY A 61 -9.10 8.66 -1.66
N GLY A 62 -9.62 9.84 -1.32
CA GLY A 62 -9.20 11.12 -1.91
C GLY A 62 -9.57 11.30 -3.40
N GLY A 63 -10.51 10.50 -3.91
CA GLY A 63 -10.99 10.59 -5.29
C GLY A 63 -9.92 10.23 -6.34
N LYS A 64 -9.87 10.98 -7.45
CA LYS A 64 -8.99 10.69 -8.59
C LYS A 64 -7.50 10.68 -8.22
N ALA A 65 -7.09 11.57 -7.32
CA ALA A 65 -5.70 11.69 -6.89
C ALA A 65 -5.23 10.46 -6.10
N GLY A 66 -6.04 9.96 -5.17
CA GLY A 66 -5.69 8.77 -4.42
C GLY A 66 -5.77 7.48 -5.25
N ASN A 67 -6.64 7.40 -6.26
CA ASN A 67 -6.60 6.30 -7.24
C ASN A 67 -5.30 6.29 -8.04
N LEU A 68 -4.81 7.45 -8.48
CA LEU A 68 -3.52 7.54 -9.17
C LEU A 68 -2.35 7.14 -8.25
N TYR A 69 -2.38 7.59 -6.99
CA TYR A 69 -1.41 7.16 -5.97
C TYR A 69 -1.41 5.64 -5.78
N ARG A 70 -2.59 5.02 -5.64
CA ARG A 70 -2.74 3.55 -5.48
C ARG A 70 -2.20 2.80 -6.69
N LEU A 71 -2.45 3.28 -7.91
CA LEU A 71 -1.90 2.69 -9.13
C LEU A 71 -0.37 2.78 -9.16
N ALA A 72 0.19 3.95 -8.82
CA ALA A 72 1.64 4.14 -8.76
C ALA A 72 2.28 3.24 -7.69
N LEU A 73 1.66 3.13 -6.52
CA LEU A 73 2.11 2.26 -5.43
C LEU A 73 2.05 0.78 -5.86
N GLY A 74 0.93 0.35 -6.44
CA GLY A 74 0.76 -1.01 -6.97
C GLY A 74 1.80 -1.36 -8.03
N ALA A 75 2.06 -0.46 -8.98
CA ALA A 75 3.10 -0.63 -9.99
C ALA A 75 4.50 -0.73 -9.36
N ALA A 76 4.80 0.07 -8.34
CA ALA A 76 6.06 0.02 -7.62
C ALA A 76 6.24 -1.30 -6.85
N VAL A 77 5.18 -1.84 -6.23
CA VAL A 77 5.20 -3.17 -5.60
C VAL A 77 5.46 -4.27 -6.64
N LEU A 78 4.79 -4.23 -7.79
CA LEU A 78 5.04 -5.20 -8.87
C LEU A 78 6.48 -5.12 -9.38
N ALA A 79 7.01 -3.92 -9.58
CA ALA A 79 8.41 -3.72 -9.95
C ALA A 79 9.37 -4.28 -8.89
N GLN A 80 9.04 -4.11 -7.61
CA GLN A 80 9.82 -4.65 -6.50
C GLN A 80 9.87 -6.18 -6.48
N VAL A 81 8.72 -6.82 -6.71
CA VAL A 81 8.62 -8.29 -6.83
C VAL A 81 9.41 -8.78 -8.05
N GLY A 82 9.26 -8.11 -9.20
CA GLY A 82 10.01 -8.44 -10.42
C GLY A 82 11.52 -8.35 -10.24
N LEU A 83 12.00 -7.27 -9.61
CA LEU A 83 13.42 -7.09 -9.27
C LEU A 83 13.93 -8.21 -8.35
N GLY A 84 13.17 -8.55 -7.30
CA GLY A 84 13.50 -9.66 -6.40
C GLY A 84 13.57 -11.00 -7.13
N GLY A 85 12.62 -11.26 -8.03
CA GLY A 85 12.60 -12.45 -8.88
C GLY A 85 13.83 -12.56 -9.79
N LEU A 86 14.19 -11.47 -10.47
CA LEU A 86 15.39 -11.43 -11.32
C LEU A 86 16.67 -11.68 -10.51
N ILE A 87 16.78 -11.12 -9.30
CA ILE A 87 17.91 -11.38 -8.39
C ILE A 87 17.95 -12.87 -8.03
N SER A 88 16.82 -13.46 -7.66
CA SER A 88 16.71 -14.88 -7.30
C SER A 88 17.12 -15.80 -8.44
N LEU A 89 16.61 -15.56 -9.65
CA LEU A 89 16.97 -16.34 -10.85
C LEU A 89 18.48 -16.27 -11.14
N LYS A 90 19.08 -15.08 -11.03
CA LYS A 90 20.54 -14.91 -11.22
C LYS A 90 21.38 -15.61 -10.16
N ILE A 91 20.90 -15.71 -8.92
CA ILE A 91 21.57 -16.47 -7.86
C ILE A 91 21.49 -17.97 -8.17
N ARG A 92 20.29 -18.47 -8.51
CA ARG A 92 20.07 -19.89 -8.85
C ARG A 92 20.86 -20.33 -10.09
N ALA A 93 20.98 -19.46 -11.10
CA ALA A 93 21.76 -19.74 -12.30
C ALA A 93 23.27 -19.89 -12.01
N ARG A 94 23.80 -19.17 -11.01
CA ARG A 94 25.19 -19.34 -10.56
C ARG A 94 25.38 -20.61 -9.75
N ALA A 95 24.45 -20.94 -8.86
CA ALA A 95 24.50 -22.16 -8.05
C ALA A 95 24.50 -23.43 -8.92
N LYS A 96 23.88 -23.40 -10.10
CA LYS A 96 23.91 -24.52 -11.06
C LYS A 96 25.20 -24.60 -11.90
N ARG A 97 26.06 -23.59 -11.88
CA ARG A 97 27.32 -23.53 -12.66
C ARG A 97 28.57 -23.75 -11.79
N SER A 98 28.40 -23.89 -10.48
CA SER A 98 29.44 -24.23 -9.51
C SER A 98 29.27 -25.68 -9.07
#